data_AF-A0A2M7Q3P6-F1
#
_entry.id   AF-A0A2M7Q3P6-F1
#
_cell.length_a   1.000
_cell.length_b   1.000
_cell.length_c   1.000
_cell.angle_alpha   90.00
_cell.angle_beta   90.00
_cell.angle_gamma   90.00
#
_symmetry.space_group_name_H-M   'P 1'
#
loop_
_entity.id
_entity.type
_entity.pdbx_description
1 polymer ?
#
loop_
_entity_poly.entity_id
_entity_poly.type
_entity_poly.pdbx_seq_one_letter_code
_entity_poly.pdbx_strand_id
1 'polypeptide(L)'
;MFIAMAGLHLIGFPWWSIIGWPVWLLVSWITYFLLFKLLRSTKVVDEKPSKFITVAVPVITWFLLFFCAFILVASSSYFEEVYLRIAKPFGHAPTTSNELINTTLSNKTLIHPKNYVWYYSHQTSGKKDMLFLEALYPEMKPYSADNREEFLTTGIGRVIRITVSDQGGIRSDIFQSYYSEKYQLRSDGRFTELSRYLRKVESNDGFGAELYLLGKREQPDFYLICDKYEGYSYPLNPGCEARGEVCGLSIEYVYSRDYLNHWHMIHQRVINLVQSFIQLDSYTCNAEQASIESGPKVRNRSDCK
;
A
#
# COMPACT_ATOMS: atom_id res chain seq x y z
N MET A 1 -10.61 27.63 -25.99
CA MET A 1 -9.18 27.54 -26.33
C MET A 1 -8.35 27.43 -25.05
N PHE A 2 -8.53 26.33 -24.30
CA PHE A 2 -7.81 26.01 -23.05
C PHE A 2 -8.00 24.51 -22.77
N ILE A 3 -7.49 23.65 -23.65
CA ILE A 3 -7.37 22.20 -23.43
C ILE A 3 -6.07 21.78 -24.12
N ALA A 4 -4.93 21.91 -23.44
CA ALA A 4 -3.66 21.29 -23.85
C ALA A 4 -2.56 21.51 -22.78
N MET A 5 -2.72 21.05 -21.53
CA MET A 5 -1.57 20.99 -20.59
C MET A 5 -1.57 19.83 -19.58
N ALA A 6 -2.48 18.86 -19.66
CA ALA A 6 -2.57 17.78 -18.66
C ALA A 6 -1.90 16.44 -19.05
N GLY A 7 -1.08 16.39 -20.11
CA GLY A 7 -0.66 15.12 -20.73
C GLY A 7 0.82 14.73 -20.63
N LEU A 8 1.66 15.39 -19.82
CA LEU A 8 3.13 15.27 -19.95
C LEU A 8 3.89 14.92 -18.65
N HIS A 9 3.29 14.13 -17.76
CA HIS A 9 3.94 13.68 -16.52
C HIS A 9 4.33 12.19 -16.46
N LEU A 10 4.19 11.42 -17.55
CA LEU A 10 4.45 9.98 -17.55
C LEU A 10 5.81 9.55 -18.17
N ILE A 11 6.72 10.48 -18.44
CA ILE A 11 8.08 10.14 -18.84
C ILE A 11 9.01 10.72 -17.77
N GLY A 12 9.58 9.85 -16.94
CA GLY A 12 10.52 10.16 -15.86
C GLY A 12 11.88 10.67 -16.35
N PHE A 13 11.87 11.65 -17.23
CA PHE A 13 13.03 12.44 -17.63
C PHE A 13 12.69 13.89 -17.32
N PRO A 14 13.45 14.58 -16.45
CA PRO A 14 13.18 15.98 -16.16
C PRO A 14 13.62 16.81 -17.37
N TRP A 15 12.77 16.99 -18.38
CA TRP A 15 13.05 17.88 -19.52
C TRP A 15 13.35 19.32 -19.07
N TRP A 16 12.95 19.68 -17.85
CA TRP A 16 13.35 20.92 -17.16
C TRP A 16 14.86 21.06 -16.96
N SER A 17 15.64 19.98 -16.90
CA SER A 17 17.10 20.08 -16.79
C SER A 17 17.76 20.45 -18.12
N ILE A 18 17.20 20.04 -19.26
CA ILE A 18 17.78 20.31 -20.59
C ILE A 18 17.38 21.70 -21.11
N ILE A 19 16.13 22.11 -20.90
CA ILE A 19 15.62 23.41 -21.40
C ILE A 19 15.70 24.51 -20.32
N GLY A 20 15.56 24.16 -19.04
CA GLY A 20 15.61 25.13 -17.95
C GLY A 20 16.99 25.75 -17.77
N TRP A 21 18.07 24.99 -17.99
CA TRP A 21 19.44 25.49 -17.87
C TRP A 21 19.78 26.61 -18.87
N PRO A 22 19.53 26.45 -20.18
CA PRO A 22 19.73 27.53 -21.15
C PRO A 22 18.91 28.78 -20.86
N VAL A 23 17.64 28.62 -20.45
CA VAL A 23 16.75 29.74 -20.13
C VAL A 23 17.22 30.47 -18.87
N TRP A 24 17.65 29.75 -17.84
CA TRP A 24 18.14 30.35 -16.59
C TRP A 24 19.48 31.07 -16.78
N LEU A 25 20.37 30.52 -17.62
CA LEU A 25 21.60 31.19 -18.03
C LEU A 25 21.31 32.47 -18.84
N LEU A 26 20.34 32.43 -19.75
CA LEU A 26 19.91 33.61 -20.52
C LEU A 26 19.34 34.70 -19.60
N VAL A 27 18.46 34.35 -18.67
CA VAL A 27 17.86 35.29 -17.71
C VAL A 27 18.91 35.89 -16.77
N SER A 28 19.87 35.07 -16.30
CA SER A 28 21.00 35.54 -15.48
C SER A 28 21.92 36.49 -16.26
N TRP A 29 22.17 36.20 -17.54
CA TRP A 29 22.99 37.04 -18.40
C TRP A 29 22.31 38.39 -18.68
N ILE A 30 20.99 38.38 -18.93
CA ILE A 30 20.19 39.59 -19.14
C ILE A 30 20.13 40.44 -17.86
N THR A 31 19.88 39.84 -16.70
CA THR A 31 19.85 40.57 -15.43
C THR A 31 21.22 41.16 -15.09
N TYR A 32 22.31 40.43 -15.30
CA TYR A 32 23.67 40.96 -15.16
C TYR A 32 23.92 42.17 -16.07
N PHE A 33 23.54 42.06 -17.35
CA PHE A 33 23.71 43.15 -18.32
C PHE A 33 22.90 44.39 -17.95
N LEU A 34 21.66 44.21 -17.48
CA LEU A 34 20.80 45.31 -17.03
C LEU A 34 21.33 45.97 -15.75
N LEU A 35 21.80 45.19 -14.77
CA LEU A 35 22.43 45.71 -13.56
C LEU A 35 23.70 46.49 -13.88
N PHE A 36 24.55 45.98 -14.76
CA PHE A 36 25.75 46.68 -15.22
C PHE A 36 25.40 48.01 -15.90
N LYS A 37 24.36 48.01 -16.74
CA LYS A 37 23.89 49.23 -17.42
C LYS A 37 23.27 50.24 -16.45
N LEU A 38 22.52 49.79 -15.46
CA LEU A 38 21.95 50.63 -14.39
C LEU A 38 23.04 51.25 -13.52
N LEU A 39 24.03 50.46 -13.08
CA LEU A 39 25.19 50.93 -12.31
C LEU A 39 26.02 51.95 -13.10
N ARG A 40 26.10 51.83 -14.42
CA ARG A 40 26.75 52.82 -15.30
C ARG A 40 25.93 54.10 -15.46
N SER A 41 24.60 54.02 -15.32
CA SER A 41 23.69 55.15 -15.51
C SER A 41 23.52 56.00 -14.26
N THR A 42 23.77 55.45 -13.07
CA THR A 42 23.80 56.23 -11.83
C THR A 42 25.10 57.04 -11.78
N LYS A 43 25.04 58.29 -12.23
CA LYS A 43 26.05 59.34 -11.97
C LYS A 43 26.09 59.67 -10.47
N VAL A 44 26.53 58.72 -9.65
CA VAL A 44 26.68 58.90 -8.21
C VAL A 44 28.17 59.06 -7.91
N VAL A 45 28.56 60.32 -7.73
CA VAL A 45 29.71 60.85 -6.97
C VAL A 45 31.12 60.48 -7.48
N ASP A 46 31.89 61.52 -7.79
CA ASP A 46 33.29 61.55 -8.25
C ASP A 46 34.34 61.00 -7.26
N GLU A 47 33.97 60.08 -6.37
CA GLU A 47 34.97 59.29 -5.65
C GLU A 47 35.32 58.08 -6.50
N LYS A 48 36.48 58.15 -7.16
CA LYS A 48 37.09 57.05 -7.94
C LYS A 48 36.74 55.72 -7.27
N PRO A 49 35.82 54.91 -7.83
CA PRO A 49 35.56 53.59 -7.28
C PRO A 49 36.89 52.86 -7.31
N SER A 50 37.35 52.46 -6.12
CA SER A 50 38.64 51.80 -6.01
C SER A 50 38.60 50.60 -6.94
N LYS A 51 39.66 50.40 -7.75
CA LYS A 51 39.75 49.32 -8.74
C LYS A 51 39.40 47.93 -8.15
N PHE A 52 39.46 47.82 -6.83
CA PHE A 52 39.03 46.68 -6.03
C PHE A 52 37.54 46.34 -6.19
N ILE A 53 36.61 47.31 -6.11
CA ILE A 53 35.16 47.04 -6.15
C ILE A 53 34.75 46.50 -7.53
N THR A 54 35.31 47.05 -8.60
CA THR A 54 34.97 46.68 -9.98
C THR A 54 35.38 45.25 -10.33
N VAL A 55 36.36 44.68 -9.64
CA VAL A 55 36.86 43.31 -9.86
C VAL A 55 36.31 42.34 -8.82
N ALA A 56 36.20 42.75 -7.56
CA ALA A 56 35.77 41.86 -6.48
C ALA A 56 34.30 41.43 -6.62
N VAL A 57 33.40 42.35 -6.98
CA VAL A 57 31.96 42.06 -7.08
C VAL A 57 31.65 40.96 -8.11
N PRO A 58 32.13 41.00 -9.37
CA PRO A 58 31.85 39.95 -10.33
C PRO A 58 32.48 38.61 -9.96
N VAL A 59 33.66 38.60 -9.34
CA VAL A 59 34.33 37.36 -8.88
C VAL A 59 33.54 36.71 -7.75
N ILE A 60 33.11 37.48 -6.76
CA ILE A 60 32.27 36.97 -5.65
C ILE A 60 30.93 36.47 -6.17
N THR A 61 30.29 37.22 -7.07
CA THR A 61 29.01 36.83 -7.67
C THR A 61 29.12 35.51 -8.44
N TRP A 62 30.17 35.37 -9.26
CA TRP A 62 30.42 34.14 -10.01
C TRP A 62 30.69 32.95 -9.09
N PHE A 63 31.49 33.15 -8.02
CA PHE A 63 31.76 32.11 -7.03
C PHE A 63 30.50 31.65 -6.29
N LEU A 64 29.64 32.59 -5.86
CA LEU A 64 28.38 32.26 -5.20
C LEU A 64 27.42 31.49 -6.11
N LEU A 65 27.29 31.90 -7.38
CA LEU A 65 26.46 31.20 -8.36
C LEU A 65 26.98 29.78 -8.63
N PHE A 66 28.30 29.63 -8.79
CA PHE A 66 28.94 28.33 -8.98
C PHE A 66 28.74 27.42 -7.76
N PHE A 67 28.92 27.96 -6.55
CA PHE A 67 28.75 27.20 -5.31
C PHE A 67 27.29 26.78 -5.09
N CYS A 68 26.32 27.66 -5.35
CA CYS A 68 24.89 27.31 -5.32
C CYS A 68 24.56 26.21 -6.33
N ALA A 69 25.06 26.31 -7.57
CA ALA A 69 24.86 25.27 -8.58
C ALA A 69 25.49 23.92 -8.14
N PHE A 70 26.68 23.96 -7.56
CA PHE A 70 27.35 22.78 -7.03
C PHE A 70 26.55 22.13 -5.89
N ILE A 71 26.04 22.92 -4.94
CA ILE A 71 25.17 22.40 -3.86
C ILE A 71 23.91 21.78 -4.45
N LEU A 72 23.27 22.41 -5.43
CA LEU A 72 22.06 21.86 -6.06
C LEU A 72 22.33 20.51 -6.75
N VAL A 73 23.44 20.37 -7.48
CA VAL A 73 23.81 19.10 -8.13
C VAL A 73 24.24 18.04 -7.12
N ALA A 74 25.03 18.42 -6.11
CA ALA A 74 25.47 17.50 -5.06
C ALA A 74 24.27 17.00 -4.23
N SER A 75 23.34 17.89 -3.88
CA SER A 75 22.13 17.56 -3.15
C SER A 75 21.14 16.75 -3.99
N SER A 76 21.02 16.97 -5.31
CA SER A 76 20.17 16.13 -6.16
C SER A 76 20.70 14.70 -6.25
N SER A 77 22.02 14.55 -6.38
CA SER A 77 22.69 13.23 -6.45
C SER A 77 22.56 12.48 -5.12
N TYR A 78 22.75 13.20 -4.00
CA TYR A 78 22.59 12.65 -2.66
C TYR A 78 21.12 12.31 -2.36
N PHE A 79 20.19 13.15 -2.82
CA PHE A 79 18.75 12.91 -2.65
C PHE A 79 18.30 11.69 -3.45
N GLU A 80 18.82 11.47 -4.66
CA GLU A 80 18.51 10.27 -5.44
C GLU A 80 19.00 8.99 -4.75
N GLU A 81 20.22 8.99 -4.22
CA GLU A 81 20.74 7.81 -3.50
C GLU A 81 20.00 7.56 -2.19
N VAL A 82 19.69 8.62 -1.42
CA VAL A 82 18.91 8.53 -0.18
C VAL A 82 17.47 8.12 -0.47
N TYR A 83 16.84 8.68 -1.51
CA TYR A 83 15.50 8.32 -1.94
C TYR A 83 15.46 6.87 -2.42
N LEU A 84 16.44 6.41 -3.18
CA LEU A 84 16.52 5.01 -3.60
C LEU A 84 16.84 4.08 -2.43
N ARG A 85 17.56 4.50 -1.38
CA ARG A 85 17.77 3.67 -0.19
C ARG A 85 16.54 3.64 0.72
N ILE A 86 15.80 4.74 0.84
CA ILE A 86 14.65 4.87 1.73
C ILE A 86 13.37 4.38 1.05
N ALA A 87 13.12 4.76 -0.20
CA ALA A 87 11.89 4.40 -0.91
C ALA A 87 11.88 2.96 -1.44
N LYS A 88 13.03 2.41 -1.85
CA LYS A 88 13.10 1.04 -2.42
C LYS A 88 12.69 -0.10 -1.46
N PRO A 89 12.97 -0.07 -0.14
CA PRO A 89 12.40 -1.07 0.77
C PRO A 89 10.88 -0.97 0.94
N PHE A 90 10.27 0.16 0.59
CA PHE A 90 8.81 0.37 0.63
C PHE A 90 8.16 0.44 -0.76
N GLY A 91 8.95 0.35 -1.83
CA GLY A 91 8.51 0.52 -3.20
C GLY A 91 7.86 -0.74 -3.74
N HIS A 92 6.74 -0.57 -4.41
CA HIS A 92 6.12 -1.60 -5.24
C HIS A 92 7.11 -2.07 -6.30
N ALA A 93 7.46 -3.35 -6.29
CA ALA A 93 8.41 -3.91 -7.24
C ALA A 93 7.91 -5.26 -7.77
N PRO A 94 6.73 -5.30 -8.43
CA PRO A 94 6.22 -6.54 -8.98
C PRO A 94 7.25 -7.17 -9.91
N THR A 95 7.44 -8.47 -9.77
CA THR A 95 8.40 -9.26 -10.54
C THR A 95 7.68 -10.39 -11.25
N THR A 96 8.10 -10.74 -12.46
CA THR A 96 7.58 -11.91 -13.18
C THR A 96 8.30 -13.21 -12.80
N SER A 97 9.30 -13.13 -11.91
CA SER A 97 10.08 -14.30 -11.50
C SER A 97 9.25 -15.30 -10.70
N ASN A 98 9.25 -16.55 -11.15
CA ASN A 98 8.65 -17.69 -10.46
C ASN A 98 9.63 -18.38 -9.48
N GLU A 99 10.80 -17.80 -9.25
CA GLU A 99 11.78 -18.31 -8.28
C GLU A 99 11.14 -18.43 -6.90
N LEU A 100 11.34 -19.58 -6.26
CA LEU A 100 10.81 -19.85 -4.93
C LEU A 100 11.67 -19.16 -3.87
N ILE A 101 11.01 -18.54 -2.90
CA ILE A 101 11.64 -17.96 -1.71
C ILE A 101 11.06 -18.56 -0.45
N ASN A 102 11.93 -18.67 0.57
CA ASN A 102 11.59 -19.29 1.85
C ASN A 102 11.42 -18.17 2.88
N THR A 103 10.20 -17.93 3.31
CA THR A 103 9.87 -16.94 4.33
C THR A 103 9.49 -17.64 5.62
N THR A 104 10.20 -17.34 6.70
CA THR A 104 9.87 -17.86 8.02
C THR A 104 9.03 -16.83 8.78
N LEU A 105 7.78 -17.17 9.07
CA LEU A 105 6.88 -16.40 9.95
C LEU A 105 6.78 -17.14 11.29
N SER A 106 7.23 -16.52 12.37
CA SER A 106 7.39 -17.18 13.68
C SER A 106 8.21 -18.49 13.59
N ASN A 107 7.57 -19.65 13.68
CA ASN A 107 8.14 -20.99 13.57
C ASN A 107 7.69 -21.76 12.32
N LYS A 108 6.97 -21.11 11.40
CA LYS A 108 6.44 -21.71 10.17
C LYS A 108 7.25 -21.22 8.97
N THR A 109 7.61 -22.14 8.08
CA THR A 109 8.28 -21.81 6.82
C THR A 109 7.27 -21.85 5.69
N LEU A 110 7.19 -20.75 4.95
CA LEU A 110 6.38 -20.61 3.74
C LEU A 110 7.33 -20.59 2.54
N ILE A 111 7.08 -21.46 1.55
CA ILE A 111 7.74 -21.45 0.25
C ILE A 111 6.76 -20.94 -0.79
N HIS A 112 7.06 -19.80 -1.37
CA HIS A 112 6.20 -19.17 -2.37
C HIS A 112 7.02 -18.57 -3.52
N PRO A 113 6.43 -18.45 -4.72
CA PRO A 113 7.06 -17.73 -5.82
C PRO A 113 7.22 -16.23 -5.54
N LYS A 114 8.31 -15.62 -6.03
CA LYS A 114 8.55 -14.16 -5.91
C LYS A 114 7.45 -13.32 -6.56
N ASN A 115 6.84 -13.79 -7.64
CA ASN A 115 5.80 -13.06 -8.36
C ASN A 115 4.43 -12.97 -7.67
N TYR A 116 4.26 -13.58 -6.48
CA TYR A 116 3.15 -13.25 -5.58
C TYR A 116 3.47 -12.08 -4.66
N VAL A 117 4.75 -11.71 -4.48
CA VAL A 117 5.17 -10.73 -3.48
C VAL A 117 5.24 -9.34 -4.07
N TRP A 118 4.49 -8.43 -3.47
CA TRP A 118 4.34 -7.07 -3.95
C TRP A 118 5.51 -6.14 -3.60
N TYR A 119 6.06 -6.27 -2.40
CA TYR A 119 7.13 -5.41 -1.90
C TYR A 119 8.51 -6.02 -2.11
N TYR A 120 9.44 -5.23 -2.63
CA TYR A 120 10.82 -5.66 -2.87
C TYR A 120 11.49 -6.23 -1.61
N SER A 121 11.26 -5.60 -0.46
CA SER A 121 11.82 -6.01 0.85
C SER A 121 11.33 -7.39 1.32
N HIS A 122 10.24 -7.91 0.74
CA HIS A 122 9.67 -9.23 1.04
C HIS A 122 10.04 -10.28 -0.02
N GLN A 123 10.74 -9.91 -1.10
CA GLN A 123 11.16 -10.83 -2.17
C GLN A 123 12.46 -11.59 -1.87
N THR A 124 12.94 -11.53 -0.63
CA THR A 124 14.12 -12.26 -0.16
C THR A 124 13.76 -13.26 0.92
N SER A 125 14.39 -14.42 0.87
CA SER A 125 14.25 -15.45 1.91
C SER A 125 14.70 -14.93 3.28
N GLY A 126 14.16 -15.50 4.34
CA GLY A 126 14.53 -15.21 5.72
C GLY A 126 13.34 -15.03 6.64
N LYS A 127 13.63 -14.61 7.87
CA LYS A 127 12.59 -14.34 8.88
C LYS A 127 11.89 -13.02 8.59
N LYS A 128 10.55 -13.01 8.69
CA LYS A 128 9.70 -11.83 8.56
C LYS A 128 8.63 -11.86 9.65
N ASP A 129 8.11 -10.69 10.01
CA ASP A 129 6.95 -10.59 10.92
C ASP A 129 5.64 -10.72 10.14
N MET A 130 5.67 -10.36 8.86
CA MET A 130 4.52 -10.46 7.96
C MET A 130 4.96 -10.69 6.51
N LEU A 131 4.04 -11.23 5.71
CA LEU A 131 4.20 -11.49 4.29
C LEU A 131 3.04 -10.84 3.54
N PHE A 132 3.36 -10.00 2.56
CA PHE A 132 2.38 -9.36 1.68
C PHE A 132 2.38 -10.03 0.33
N LEU A 133 1.22 -10.53 -0.06
CA LEU A 133 0.97 -11.25 -1.30
C LEU A 133 -0.11 -10.52 -2.10
N GLU A 134 -0.06 -10.64 -3.42
CA GLU A 134 -1.14 -10.23 -4.31
C GLU A 134 -1.46 -11.34 -5.31
N ALA A 135 -2.74 -11.51 -5.61
CA ALA A 135 -3.22 -12.51 -6.57
C ALA A 135 -4.48 -12.04 -7.29
N LEU A 136 -4.67 -12.46 -8.54
CA LEU A 136 -5.86 -12.13 -9.32
C LEU A 136 -6.98 -13.15 -9.12
N TYR A 137 -8.13 -12.67 -8.70
CA TYR A 137 -9.38 -13.42 -8.69
C TYR A 137 -9.93 -13.65 -10.12
N PRO A 138 -10.54 -14.80 -10.44
CA PRO A 138 -10.83 -15.94 -9.55
C PRO A 138 -9.73 -16.99 -9.45
N GLU A 139 -8.78 -17.09 -10.38
CA GLU A 139 -7.83 -18.21 -10.41
C GLU A 139 -6.67 -18.08 -9.41
N MET A 140 -6.58 -16.97 -8.67
CA MET A 140 -5.47 -16.61 -7.78
C MET A 140 -4.12 -16.55 -8.51
N LYS A 141 -4.11 -16.03 -9.75
CA LYS A 141 -2.87 -15.94 -10.54
C LYS A 141 -1.93 -14.89 -9.95
N PRO A 142 -0.60 -15.16 -9.92
CA PRO A 142 0.39 -14.17 -9.52
C PRO A 142 0.56 -13.10 -10.59
N TYR A 143 1.39 -12.10 -10.30
CA TYR A 143 1.81 -11.11 -11.28
C TYR A 143 2.58 -11.78 -12.45
N SER A 144 2.31 -11.30 -13.66
CA SER A 144 2.96 -11.68 -14.90
C SER A 144 2.95 -10.50 -15.88
N ALA A 145 3.68 -10.60 -16.99
CA ALA A 145 3.64 -9.58 -18.03
C ALA A 145 2.23 -9.44 -18.65
N ASP A 146 1.53 -10.57 -18.83
CA ASP A 146 0.25 -10.63 -19.53
C ASP A 146 -0.92 -10.03 -18.72
N ASN A 147 -0.80 -10.01 -17.39
CA ASN A 147 -1.84 -9.50 -16.49
C ASN A 147 -1.41 -8.23 -15.73
N ARG A 148 -0.35 -7.56 -16.18
CA ARG A 148 0.23 -6.37 -15.53
C ARG A 148 -0.80 -5.26 -15.27
N GLU A 149 -1.63 -4.96 -16.26
CA GLU A 149 -2.61 -3.86 -16.16
C GLU A 149 -3.63 -4.09 -15.03
N GLU A 150 -3.98 -5.34 -14.73
CA GLU A 150 -4.89 -5.66 -13.63
C GLU A 150 -4.28 -5.31 -12.27
N PHE A 151 -2.97 -5.53 -12.10
CA PHE A 151 -2.23 -5.17 -10.87
C PHE A 151 -1.98 -3.67 -10.74
N LEU A 152 -1.90 -2.95 -11.86
CA LEU A 152 -1.74 -1.49 -11.88
C LEU A 152 -3.07 -0.75 -11.72
N THR A 153 -4.20 -1.40 -11.97
CA THR A 153 -5.52 -0.80 -11.82
C THR A 153 -5.78 -0.51 -10.35
N THR A 154 -5.75 0.78 -9.98
CA THR A 154 -6.16 1.22 -8.65
C THR A 154 -7.67 1.11 -8.53
N GLY A 155 -8.17 0.10 -7.81
CA GLY A 155 -9.59 0.10 -7.46
C GLY A 155 -10.39 -1.19 -7.48
N ILE A 156 -11.53 -1.17 -8.20
CA ILE A 156 -12.50 -2.27 -8.47
C ILE A 156 -11.85 -3.44 -9.24
N GLY A 157 -10.52 -3.55 -9.20
CA GLY A 157 -9.77 -4.61 -9.82
C GLY A 157 -10.03 -5.98 -9.19
N ARG A 158 -9.52 -6.99 -9.88
CA ARG A 158 -9.58 -8.40 -9.44
C ARG A 158 -8.45 -8.77 -8.49
N VAL A 159 -7.56 -7.82 -8.18
CA VAL A 159 -6.43 -8.03 -7.29
C VAL A 159 -6.92 -8.18 -5.87
N ILE A 160 -6.61 -9.31 -5.26
CA ILE A 160 -6.76 -9.53 -3.83
C ILE A 160 -5.40 -9.29 -3.20
N ARG A 161 -5.34 -8.37 -2.24
CA ARG A 161 -4.14 -8.10 -1.44
C ARG A 161 -4.24 -8.89 -0.16
N ILE A 162 -3.25 -9.72 0.13
CA ILE A 162 -3.27 -10.67 1.23
C ILE A 162 -2.06 -10.38 2.13
N THR A 163 -2.32 -10.22 3.42
CA THR A 163 -1.33 -10.09 4.47
C THR A 163 -1.39 -11.35 5.31
N VAL A 164 -0.24 -12.00 5.49
CA VAL A 164 -0.08 -13.16 6.37
C VAL A 164 0.84 -12.76 7.50
N SER A 165 0.46 -13.00 8.75
CA SER A 165 1.28 -12.68 9.92
C SER A 165 1.16 -13.74 11.02
N ASP A 166 2.10 -13.69 11.97
CA ASP A 166 2.09 -14.53 13.17
C ASP A 166 1.30 -13.91 14.34
N GLN A 167 0.79 -12.70 14.17
CA GLN A 167 -0.08 -12.06 15.14
C GLN A 167 -1.41 -12.77 15.11
N GLY A 168 -1.72 -13.57 16.13
CA GLY A 168 -2.94 -14.38 16.21
C GLY A 168 -4.18 -13.60 15.78
N GLY A 169 -5.10 -14.29 15.08
CA GLY A 169 -6.34 -13.69 14.61
C GLY A 169 -7.08 -12.97 15.74
N ILE A 170 -7.90 -11.97 15.40
CA ILE A 170 -8.76 -11.36 16.43
C ILE A 170 -9.70 -12.46 16.92
N ARG A 171 -9.52 -12.85 18.18
CA ARG A 171 -10.39 -13.81 18.83
C ARG A 171 -11.84 -13.30 18.83
N SER A 172 -12.76 -14.19 18.50
CA SER A 172 -14.20 -13.90 18.39
C SER A 172 -14.81 -13.24 19.63
N ASP A 173 -14.27 -13.51 20.83
CA ASP A 173 -14.72 -12.94 22.11
C ASP A 173 -14.36 -11.45 22.27
N ILE A 174 -13.12 -11.09 21.94
CA ILE A 174 -12.67 -9.68 21.90
C ILE A 174 -13.43 -8.94 20.80
N PHE A 175 -13.64 -9.61 19.66
CA PHE A 175 -14.40 -9.05 18.56
C PHE A 175 -15.85 -8.73 18.98
N GLN A 176 -16.59 -9.69 19.53
CA GLN A 176 -17.99 -9.49 19.89
C GLN A 176 -18.16 -8.38 20.93
N SER A 177 -17.27 -8.30 21.93
CA SER A 177 -17.32 -7.24 22.95
C SER A 177 -17.09 -5.84 22.36
N TYR A 178 -16.06 -5.67 21.52
CA TYR A 178 -15.72 -4.36 20.93
C TYR A 178 -16.78 -3.88 19.93
N TYR A 179 -17.28 -4.77 19.09
CA TYR A 179 -18.18 -4.41 18.01
C TYR A 179 -19.65 -4.35 18.43
N SER A 180 -20.10 -5.14 19.43
CA SER A 180 -21.49 -5.06 19.92
C SER A 180 -21.83 -3.71 20.60
N GLU A 181 -20.82 -3.02 21.15
CA GLU A 181 -21.00 -1.68 21.70
C GLU A 181 -21.28 -0.66 20.58
N LYS A 182 -20.54 -0.75 19.48
CA LYS A 182 -20.54 0.25 18.40
C LYS A 182 -21.50 -0.04 17.26
N TYR A 183 -21.93 -1.29 17.09
CA TYR A 183 -22.72 -1.73 15.96
C TYR A 183 -24.04 -2.40 16.40
N GLN A 184 -25.07 -2.23 15.57
CA GLN A 184 -26.38 -2.83 15.72
C GLN A 184 -26.58 -3.88 14.62
N LEU A 185 -26.98 -5.08 15.02
CA LEU A 185 -27.38 -6.14 14.10
C LEU A 185 -28.55 -5.66 13.24
N ARG A 186 -28.42 -5.80 11.93
CA ARG A 186 -29.47 -5.50 10.94
C ARG A 186 -29.73 -6.78 10.14
N SER A 187 -30.91 -7.33 10.32
CA SER A 187 -31.38 -8.42 9.47
C SER A 187 -31.87 -7.84 8.16
N ASP A 188 -31.06 -7.89 7.11
CA ASP A 188 -31.48 -7.50 5.76
C ASP A 188 -31.69 -8.70 4.82
N GLY A 189 -31.33 -9.92 5.26
CA GLY A 189 -31.56 -11.17 4.54
C GLY A 189 -30.84 -11.31 3.19
N ARG A 190 -29.99 -10.34 2.79
CA ARG A 190 -29.31 -10.35 1.49
C ARG A 190 -28.16 -11.34 1.44
N PHE A 191 -27.53 -11.59 2.59
CA PHE A 191 -26.42 -12.52 2.74
C PHE A 191 -26.83 -13.55 3.77
N THR A 192 -27.34 -14.70 3.32
CA THR A 192 -27.97 -15.73 4.18
C THR A 192 -27.03 -16.31 5.24
N GLU A 193 -25.72 -16.15 5.06
CA GLU A 193 -24.69 -16.66 5.96
C GLU A 193 -23.97 -15.55 6.73
N LEU A 194 -24.17 -14.29 6.38
CA LEU A 194 -23.52 -13.15 7.03
C LEU A 194 -24.55 -12.32 7.82
N SER A 195 -24.28 -12.15 9.10
CA SER A 195 -24.96 -11.18 9.93
C SER A 195 -24.41 -9.80 9.63
N ARG A 196 -25.25 -8.90 9.10
CA ARG A 196 -24.88 -7.50 8.83
C ARG A 196 -25.02 -6.65 10.09
N TYR A 197 -24.02 -5.83 10.35
CA TYR A 197 -23.93 -4.92 11.48
C TYR A 197 -23.68 -3.50 10.96
N LEU A 198 -24.53 -2.56 11.38
CA LEU A 198 -24.38 -1.15 11.07
C LEU A 198 -23.94 -0.40 12.31
N ARG A 199 -23.06 0.59 12.15
CA ARG A 199 -22.65 1.45 13.27
C ARG A 199 -23.89 2.14 13.88
N LYS A 200 -24.03 2.12 15.21
CA LYS A 200 -25.18 2.67 15.96
C LYS A 200 -25.34 4.19 15.79
N VAL A 201 -24.22 4.89 15.65
CA VAL A 201 -24.18 6.34 15.44
C VAL A 201 -23.80 6.57 13.99
N GLU A 202 -24.70 7.18 13.22
CA GLU A 202 -24.36 7.84 11.97
C GLU A 202 -23.43 9.01 12.33
N SER A 203 -22.12 8.78 12.24
CA SER A 203 -21.19 9.89 12.20
C SER A 203 -21.48 10.65 10.90
N ASN A 204 -21.79 11.94 11.02
CA ASN A 204 -21.91 12.87 9.88
C ASN A 204 -20.59 13.07 9.12
N ASP A 205 -19.56 12.24 9.38
CA ASP A 205 -18.28 12.28 8.70
C ASP A 205 -18.37 11.72 7.26
N GLY A 206 -19.48 11.05 6.89
CA GLY A 206 -19.65 10.51 5.54
C GLY A 206 -18.78 9.27 5.26
N PHE A 207 -18.02 8.79 6.25
CA PHE A 207 -17.09 7.66 6.12
C PHE A 207 -17.58 6.44 6.92
N GLY A 208 -18.87 6.11 6.78
CA GLY A 208 -19.42 4.94 7.47
C GLY A 208 -19.02 3.65 6.76
N ALA A 209 -18.25 2.78 7.42
CA ALA A 209 -18.08 1.39 6.98
C ALA A 209 -19.26 0.52 7.44
N GLU A 210 -19.51 -0.58 6.72
CA GLU A 210 -20.44 -1.64 7.09
C GLU A 210 -19.66 -2.85 7.55
N LEU A 211 -20.10 -3.44 8.65
CA LEU A 211 -19.50 -4.66 9.17
C LEU A 211 -20.41 -5.84 8.84
N TYR A 212 -19.82 -6.93 8.37
CA TYR A 212 -20.51 -8.19 8.11
C TYR A 212 -19.75 -9.30 8.83
N LEU A 213 -20.46 -10.12 9.60
CA LEU A 213 -19.88 -11.19 10.40
C LEU A 213 -20.45 -12.54 9.99
N LEU A 214 -19.63 -13.59 9.98
CA LEU A 214 -20.11 -14.96 9.85
C LEU A 214 -20.46 -15.50 11.23
N GLY A 215 -21.75 -15.76 11.46
CA GLY A 215 -22.27 -16.17 12.78
C GLY A 215 -22.27 -17.68 13.04
N LYS A 216 -21.41 -18.48 12.42
CA LYS A 216 -21.46 -19.96 12.48
C LYS A 216 -20.30 -20.57 13.25
N ARG A 217 -20.59 -21.72 13.87
CA ARG A 217 -19.69 -22.59 14.66
C ARG A 217 -18.44 -23.08 13.91
N GLU A 218 -18.46 -23.03 12.57
CA GLU A 218 -17.41 -23.56 11.69
C GLU A 218 -16.24 -22.58 11.50
N GLN A 219 -16.47 -21.26 11.61
CA GLN A 219 -15.44 -20.22 11.47
C GLN A 219 -15.74 -19.03 12.39
N PRO A 220 -15.64 -19.20 13.73
CA PRO A 220 -16.02 -18.18 14.69
C PRO A 220 -15.19 -16.89 14.58
N ASP A 221 -14.00 -16.95 13.95
CA ASP A 221 -13.06 -15.84 13.85
C ASP A 221 -13.04 -15.18 12.45
N PHE A 222 -14.00 -15.48 11.58
CA PHE A 222 -14.12 -14.84 10.27
C PHE A 222 -15.06 -13.62 10.31
N TYR A 223 -14.55 -12.47 9.86
CA TYR A 223 -15.34 -11.27 9.67
C TYR A 223 -14.87 -10.47 8.46
N LEU A 224 -15.74 -9.61 7.96
CA LEU A 224 -15.41 -8.67 6.89
C LEU A 224 -16.00 -7.28 7.13
N ILE A 225 -15.21 -6.26 6.83
CA ILE A 225 -15.57 -4.84 6.89
C ILE A 225 -15.58 -4.33 5.45
N CYS A 226 -16.68 -3.74 5.00
CA CYS A 226 -16.80 -3.21 3.65
C CYS A 226 -17.20 -1.73 3.65
N ASP A 227 -16.64 -0.96 2.73
CA ASP A 227 -17.01 0.45 2.53
C ASP A 227 -18.44 0.57 2.00
N LYS A 228 -19.23 1.55 2.46
CA LYS A 228 -20.58 1.79 1.90
C LYS A 228 -20.51 2.18 0.42
N TYR A 229 -21.55 1.85 -0.35
CA TYR A 229 -21.72 2.46 -1.69
C TYR A 229 -22.23 3.90 -1.61
N GLU A 230 -23.04 4.23 -0.59
CA GLU A 230 -23.69 5.52 -0.44
C GLU A 230 -22.77 6.54 0.24
N GLY A 231 -22.66 7.75 -0.33
CA GLY A 231 -21.94 8.89 0.27
C GLY A 231 -20.61 9.25 -0.39
N TYR A 232 -20.14 8.47 -1.37
CA TYR A 232 -18.89 8.77 -2.07
C TYR A 232 -19.14 9.63 -3.32
N SER A 233 -18.79 10.91 -3.24
CA SER A 233 -18.80 11.84 -4.39
C SER A 233 -17.56 11.74 -5.28
N TYR A 234 -16.66 10.79 -5.00
CA TYR A 234 -15.39 10.58 -5.69
C TYR A 234 -15.26 9.10 -6.07
N PRO A 235 -14.55 8.74 -7.15
CA PRO A 235 -14.31 7.34 -7.55
C PRO A 235 -13.34 6.66 -6.57
N LEU A 236 -13.76 6.50 -5.32
CA LEU A 236 -13.15 5.60 -4.36
C LEU A 236 -13.76 4.23 -4.61
N ASN A 237 -12.89 3.25 -4.76
CA ASN A 237 -13.27 1.90 -5.11
C ASN A 237 -13.62 1.16 -3.81
N PRO A 238 -14.91 0.94 -3.53
CA PRO A 238 -15.31 0.37 -2.26
C PRO A 238 -14.67 -1.01 -2.11
N GLY A 239 -13.92 -1.19 -1.03
CA GLY A 239 -13.26 -2.44 -0.70
C GLY A 239 -14.03 -3.21 0.35
N CYS A 240 -13.70 -4.50 0.46
CA CYS A 240 -13.98 -5.33 1.60
C CYS A 240 -12.65 -5.84 2.15
N GLU A 241 -12.39 -5.58 3.42
CA GLU A 241 -11.32 -6.18 4.20
C GLU A 241 -11.91 -7.39 4.94
N ALA A 242 -11.31 -8.56 4.80
CA ALA A 242 -11.70 -9.77 5.48
C ALA A 242 -10.54 -10.34 6.28
N ARG A 243 -10.84 -10.95 7.42
CA ARG A 243 -9.83 -11.57 8.29
C ARG A 243 -10.20 -13.01 8.60
N GLY A 244 -9.18 -13.84 8.79
CA GLY A 244 -9.33 -15.25 9.16
C GLY A 244 -8.00 -15.85 9.62
N GLU A 245 -7.95 -17.18 9.69
CA GLU A 245 -6.77 -17.91 10.16
C GLU A 245 -6.49 -19.14 9.30
N VAL A 246 -5.21 -19.46 9.10
CA VAL A 246 -4.74 -20.68 8.42
C VAL A 246 -3.54 -21.27 9.15
N CYS A 247 -3.69 -22.50 9.66
CA CYS A 247 -2.64 -23.21 10.38
C CYS A 247 -1.98 -22.38 11.51
N GLY A 248 -2.73 -21.60 12.29
CA GLY A 248 -2.17 -20.73 13.34
C GLY A 248 -1.52 -19.43 12.83
N LEU A 249 -1.65 -19.09 11.54
CA LEU A 249 -1.27 -17.80 10.97
C LEU A 249 -2.51 -16.96 10.73
N SER A 250 -2.45 -15.68 11.08
CA SER A 250 -3.51 -14.73 10.76
C SER A 250 -3.42 -14.32 9.29
N ILE A 251 -4.58 -14.28 8.63
CA ILE A 251 -4.71 -13.75 7.28
C ILE A 251 -5.64 -12.55 7.29
N GLU A 252 -5.22 -11.47 6.66
CA GLU A 252 -6.03 -10.30 6.37
C GLU A 252 -5.97 -10.07 4.87
N TYR A 253 -7.10 -9.84 4.22
CA TYR A 253 -7.09 -9.59 2.78
C TYR A 253 -8.15 -8.59 2.35
N VAL A 254 -7.82 -7.82 1.33
CA VAL A 254 -8.68 -6.80 0.75
C VAL A 254 -9.06 -7.20 -0.68
N TYR A 255 -10.34 -7.08 -1.02
CA TYR A 255 -10.89 -7.33 -2.34
C TYR A 255 -11.97 -6.31 -2.70
N SER A 256 -12.30 -6.18 -3.99
CA SER A 256 -13.36 -5.26 -4.43
C SER A 256 -14.73 -5.68 -3.88
N ARG A 257 -15.50 -4.71 -3.37
CA ARG A 257 -16.86 -4.94 -2.83
C ARG A 257 -17.82 -5.55 -3.86
N ASP A 258 -17.56 -5.39 -5.15
CA ASP A 258 -18.36 -6.01 -6.21
C ASP A 258 -18.32 -7.55 -6.15
N TYR A 259 -17.30 -8.13 -5.51
CA TYR A 259 -17.21 -9.56 -5.27
C TYR A 259 -17.75 -10.00 -3.90
N LEU A 260 -18.45 -9.14 -3.15
CA LEU A 260 -19.01 -9.49 -1.84
C LEU A 260 -19.94 -10.71 -1.90
N ASN A 261 -20.72 -10.88 -2.97
CA ASN A 261 -21.57 -12.08 -3.15
C ASN A 261 -20.75 -13.38 -3.28
N HIS A 262 -19.46 -13.29 -3.59
CA HIS A 262 -18.53 -14.40 -3.75
C HIS A 262 -17.55 -14.53 -2.56
N TRP A 263 -17.83 -13.87 -1.42
CA TRP A 263 -16.93 -13.83 -0.27
C TRP A 263 -16.44 -15.22 0.18
N HIS A 264 -17.33 -16.23 0.17
CA HIS A 264 -17.02 -17.59 0.60
C HIS A 264 -15.99 -18.26 -0.33
N MET A 265 -16.17 -18.12 -1.64
CA MET A 265 -15.22 -18.63 -2.63
C MET A 265 -13.88 -17.90 -2.55
N ILE A 266 -13.90 -16.58 -2.36
CA ILE A 266 -12.68 -15.79 -2.17
C ILE A 266 -11.94 -16.28 -0.93
N HIS A 267 -12.64 -16.42 0.19
CA HIS A 267 -12.07 -16.86 1.46
C HIS A 267 -11.39 -18.23 1.30
N GLN A 268 -12.10 -19.23 0.75
CA GLN A 268 -11.54 -20.55 0.50
C GLN A 268 -10.32 -20.51 -0.42
N ARG A 269 -10.35 -19.70 -1.48
CA ARG A 269 -9.22 -19.56 -2.41
C ARG A 269 -8.00 -18.90 -1.78
N VAL A 270 -8.20 -17.90 -0.93
CA VAL A 270 -7.13 -17.26 -0.15
C VAL A 270 -6.52 -18.26 0.83
N ILE A 271 -7.35 -18.97 1.59
CA ILE A 271 -6.89 -20.02 2.51
C ILE A 271 -6.07 -21.08 1.77
N ASN A 272 -6.61 -21.62 0.67
CA ASN A 272 -5.92 -22.65 -0.13
C ASN A 272 -4.61 -22.14 -0.72
N LEU A 273 -4.57 -20.88 -1.19
CA LEU A 273 -3.34 -20.27 -1.71
C LEU A 273 -2.27 -20.19 -0.61
N VAL A 274 -2.59 -19.61 0.54
CA VAL A 274 -1.64 -19.45 1.65
C VAL A 274 -1.20 -20.82 2.18
N GLN A 275 -2.14 -21.75 2.35
CA GLN A 275 -1.86 -23.11 2.79
C GLN A 275 -0.93 -23.85 1.83
N SER A 276 -1.04 -23.62 0.51
CA SER A 276 -0.16 -24.24 -0.49
C SER A 276 1.30 -23.81 -0.36
N PHE A 277 1.57 -22.67 0.31
CA PHE A 277 2.92 -22.19 0.57
C PHE A 277 3.50 -22.74 1.87
N ILE A 278 2.68 -23.18 2.82
CA ILE A 278 3.18 -23.66 4.11
C ILE A 278 3.89 -25.00 3.91
N GLN A 279 5.20 -25.04 4.21
CA GLN A 279 5.90 -26.31 4.34
C GLN A 279 5.36 -27.03 5.58
N LEU A 280 4.55 -28.05 5.32
CA LEU A 280 4.04 -28.90 6.38
C LEU A 280 5.20 -29.76 6.90
N ASP A 281 5.60 -29.53 8.14
CA ASP A 281 6.18 -30.58 8.97
C ASP A 281 5.06 -31.58 9.33
N SER A 282 4.53 -32.25 8.29
CA SER A 282 3.56 -33.37 8.16
C SER A 282 2.40 -33.60 9.17
N TYR A 283 2.30 -32.96 10.33
CA TYR A 283 1.37 -33.39 11.40
C TYR A 283 0.55 -32.28 12.08
N THR A 284 0.90 -31.00 11.98
CA THR A 284 0.26 -29.97 12.84
C THR A 284 -0.97 -29.27 12.24
N CYS A 285 -0.97 -28.89 10.95
CA CYS A 285 -2.08 -28.08 10.43
C CYS A 285 -3.43 -28.84 10.35
N ASN A 286 -3.41 -30.12 9.95
CA ASN A 286 -4.64 -30.92 9.85
C ASN A 286 -5.18 -31.32 11.23
N ALA A 287 -4.30 -31.53 12.22
CA ALA A 287 -4.71 -31.90 13.58
C ALA A 287 -5.40 -30.73 14.29
N GLU A 288 -4.93 -29.50 14.06
CA GLU A 288 -5.52 -28.29 14.62
C GLU A 288 -6.90 -28.01 14.00
N GLN A 289 -7.04 -28.14 12.67
CA GLN A 289 -8.34 -28.05 11.98
C GLN A 289 -9.32 -29.16 12.41
N ALA A 290 -8.87 -30.41 12.53
CA ALA A 290 -9.72 -31.51 13.00
C ALA A 290 -10.15 -31.33 14.47
N SER A 291 -9.32 -30.69 15.31
CA SER A 291 -9.69 -30.41 16.70
C SER A 291 -10.80 -29.34 16.80
N ILE A 292 -10.81 -28.36 15.89
CA ILE A 292 -11.88 -27.36 15.75
C ILE A 292 -13.17 -28.03 15.26
N GLU A 293 -13.10 -28.91 14.26
CA GLU A 293 -14.26 -29.68 13.77
C GLU A 293 -14.82 -30.65 14.83
N SER A 294 -13.96 -31.23 15.67
CA SER A 294 -14.34 -32.18 16.72
C SER A 294 -14.78 -31.53 18.04
N GLY A 295 -15.07 -30.22 18.04
CA GLY A 295 -15.34 -29.40 19.22
C GLY A 295 -16.15 -30.12 20.31
N PRO A 296 -15.90 -29.81 21.60
CA PRO A 296 -16.37 -30.62 22.72
C PRO A 296 -17.85 -30.96 22.55
N LYS A 297 -18.15 -32.25 22.40
CA LYS A 297 -19.52 -32.77 22.57
C LYS A 297 -19.97 -32.27 23.94
N VAL A 298 -20.77 -31.20 23.94
CA VAL A 298 -21.46 -30.73 25.12
C VAL A 298 -22.29 -31.91 25.59
N ARG A 299 -21.78 -32.66 26.57
CA ARG A 299 -22.56 -33.68 27.26
C ARG A 299 -23.68 -32.90 27.90
N ASN A 300 -24.90 -33.05 27.38
CA ASN A 300 -26.10 -32.60 28.06
C ASN A 300 -26.04 -33.17 29.47
N ARG A 301 -25.79 -32.30 30.44
CA ARG A 301 -25.86 -32.60 31.86
C ARG A 301 -27.34 -32.55 32.26
N SER A 302 -28.15 -33.36 31.60
CA SER A 302 -29.48 -33.72 32.05
C SER A 302 -29.32 -35.09 32.70
N ASP A 303 -29.10 -35.09 34.02
CA ASP A 303 -29.36 -36.18 34.96
C ASP A 303 -28.43 -36.05 36.17
N CYS A 304 -28.76 -35.11 37.05
CA CYS A 304 -28.62 -35.32 38.48
C CYS A 304 -30.00 -35.03 39.07
N LYS A 305 -30.75 -36.09 39.37
CA LYS A 305 -31.87 -36.08 40.32
C LYS A 305 -31.33 -35.97 41.73
#